data_AF-A0A954ZJE5-F1
#
_entry.id   AF-A0A954ZJE5-F1
#
_cell.length_a   1.000
_cell.length_b   1.000
_cell.length_c   1.000
_cell.angle_alpha   90.00
_cell.angle_beta   90.00
_cell.angle_gamma   90.00
#
_symmetry.space_group_name_H-M   'P 1'
#
loop_
_entity.id
_entity.type
_entity.pdbx_description
1 polymer ?
#
loop_
_entity_poly.entity_id
_entity_poly.type
_entity_poly.pdbx_seq_one_letter_code
_entity_poly.pdbx_strand_id
1 'polypeptide(L)'
;MPAIRRDDDTLNSGYDSFLDIVANLVGILVILIMVLGVRTQDAWKSAPDPAASAPPTKAPGPSALTAEQLHALLPDVDTPRAHVATLLQDVATLDAHQQQLTQHIHATQQYIDETRQSLAASTRHQNELAAPRRDFQQERQQWEQQQQAVTGELRQLEDAIARLRRQAPPPTVLVHDATPIAHSVTDNETHFQLLHGRIAFIPMEDLVERLRNEFAEKARRLQNADHYADSIGPIEG
;
A
#
# COMPACT_ATOMS: atom_id res chain seq x y z
N MET A 1 -19.56 -12.05 -14.30
CA MET A 1 -18.53 -12.82 -13.59
C MET A 1 -17.16 -12.26 -13.93
N PRO A 2 -16.47 -11.55 -13.02
CA PRO A 2 -15.10 -11.10 -13.28
C PRO A 2 -14.11 -12.13 -12.72
N ALA A 3 -13.11 -12.47 -13.53
CA ALA A 3 -12.04 -13.40 -13.20
C ALA A 3 -11.03 -12.74 -12.25
N ILE A 4 -10.73 -13.41 -11.14
CA ILE A 4 -9.68 -13.05 -10.19
C ILE A 4 -8.33 -13.31 -10.87
N ARG A 5 -7.62 -12.24 -11.24
CA ARG A 5 -6.18 -12.28 -11.56
C ARG A 5 -5.42 -12.55 -10.26
N ARG A 6 -4.64 -13.62 -10.23
CA ARG A 6 -3.80 -14.02 -9.09
C ARG A 6 -2.43 -13.32 -9.14
N ASP A 7 -1.91 -13.05 -7.95
CA ASP A 7 -0.72 -12.27 -7.61
C ASP A 7 0.62 -12.99 -7.89
N ASP A 8 0.91 -13.33 -9.14
CA ASP A 8 2.21 -13.91 -9.52
C ASP A 8 3.37 -12.87 -9.51
N ASP A 9 3.07 -11.57 -9.45
CA ASP A 9 4.08 -10.49 -9.51
C ASP A 9 4.91 -10.33 -8.23
N THR A 10 4.43 -10.84 -7.08
CA THR A 10 5.11 -10.67 -5.79
C THR A 10 6.37 -11.53 -5.65
N LEU A 11 6.41 -12.69 -6.33
CA LEU A 11 7.59 -13.56 -6.35
C LEU A 11 8.65 -13.05 -7.34
N ASN A 12 8.27 -12.42 -8.44
CA ASN A 12 9.18 -11.90 -9.45
C ASN A 12 9.87 -10.59 -9.04
N SER A 13 9.21 -9.74 -8.26
CA SER A 13 9.75 -8.44 -7.82
C SER A 13 10.90 -8.56 -6.80
N GLY A 14 10.95 -9.66 -6.04
CA GLY A 14 12.03 -9.93 -5.08
C GLY A 14 13.37 -10.32 -5.72
N TYR A 15 13.35 -10.98 -6.90
CA TYR A 15 14.57 -11.39 -7.61
C TYR A 15 15.27 -10.21 -8.28
N ASP A 16 14.51 -9.25 -8.82
CA ASP A 16 15.03 -8.08 -9.52
C ASP A 16 15.84 -7.18 -8.55
N SER A 17 15.30 -6.94 -7.36
CA SER A 17 15.97 -6.12 -6.33
C SER A 17 17.22 -6.80 -5.74
N PHE A 18 17.25 -8.13 -5.63
CA PHE A 18 18.47 -8.86 -5.22
C PHE A 18 19.55 -8.78 -6.29
N LEU A 19 19.18 -8.92 -7.56
CA LEU A 19 20.11 -8.87 -8.68
C LEU A 19 20.71 -7.47 -8.83
N ASP A 20 19.92 -6.41 -8.58
CA ASP A 20 20.40 -5.02 -8.54
C ASP A 20 21.43 -4.77 -7.41
N ILE A 21 21.19 -5.32 -6.21
CA ILE A 21 22.11 -5.21 -5.07
C ILE A 21 23.42 -5.96 -5.37
N VAL A 22 23.34 -7.18 -5.91
CA VAL A 22 24.53 -7.98 -6.27
C VAL A 22 25.30 -7.32 -7.42
N ALA A 23 24.61 -6.79 -8.43
CA ALA A 23 25.24 -6.09 -9.54
C ALA A 23 26.01 -4.85 -9.07
N ASN A 24 25.44 -4.06 -8.16
CA ASN A 24 26.12 -2.90 -7.58
C ASN A 24 27.34 -3.30 -6.72
N LEU A 25 27.21 -4.36 -5.92
CA LEU A 25 28.31 -4.88 -5.09
C LEU A 25 29.47 -5.40 -5.93
N VAL A 26 29.17 -6.21 -6.95
CA VAL A 26 30.18 -6.74 -7.88
C VAL A 26 30.81 -5.61 -8.69
N GLY A 27 30.02 -4.62 -9.12
CA GLY A 27 30.52 -3.45 -9.84
C GLY A 27 31.55 -2.65 -9.03
N ILE A 28 31.25 -2.34 -7.77
CA ILE A 28 32.18 -1.65 -6.87
C ILE A 28 33.44 -2.51 -6.63
N LEU A 29 33.30 -3.84 -6.51
CA LEU A 29 34.42 -4.76 -6.30
C LEU A 29 35.36 -4.81 -7.50
N VAL A 30 34.82 -4.84 -8.73
CA VAL A 30 35.59 -4.83 -9.97
C VAL A 30 36.35 -3.51 -10.12
N ILE A 31 35.71 -2.37 -9.82
CA ILE A 31 36.36 -1.05 -9.86
C ILE A 31 37.51 -1.00 -8.83
N LEU A 32 37.29 -1.48 -7.60
CA LEU A 32 38.31 -1.52 -6.55
C LEU A 32 39.52 -2.37 -6.95
N ILE A 33 39.30 -3.55 -7.53
CA ILE A 33 40.37 -4.45 -8.00
C ILE A 33 41.14 -3.80 -9.15
N MET A 34 40.44 -3.15 -10.09
CA MET A 34 41.08 -2.46 -11.21
C MET A 34 41.99 -1.32 -10.73
N VAL A 35 41.51 -0.50 -9.78
CA VAL A 35 42.29 0.61 -9.21
C VAL A 35 43.51 0.10 -8.42
N LEU A 36 43.35 -1.00 -7.66
CA LEU A 36 44.46 -1.62 -6.96
C LEU A 36 45.50 -2.19 -7.92
N GLY A 37 45.06 -2.82 -9.01
CA GLY A 37 45.92 -3.31 -10.09
C GLY A 37 46.77 -2.19 -10.70
N VAL A 38 46.15 -1.05 -11.05
CA VAL A 38 46.86 0.12 -11.61
C VAL A 38 47.87 0.69 -10.60
N ARG A 39 47.48 0.89 -9.33
CA ARG A 39 48.39 1.46 -8.32
C ARG A 39 49.63 0.59 -8.04
N THR A 40 49.48 -0.74 -8.07
CA THR A 40 50.63 -1.64 -7.88
C THR A 40 51.60 -1.61 -9.06
N GLN A 41 51.10 -1.41 -10.28
CA GLN A 41 51.96 -1.25 -11.46
C GLN A 41 52.74 0.07 -11.46
N ASP A 42 52.14 1.15 -10.97
CA ASP A 42 52.80 2.46 -10.87
C ASP A 42 53.86 2.51 -9.76
N ALA A 43 53.61 1.82 -8.64
CA ALA A 43 54.57 1.70 -7.53
C ALA A 43 55.81 0.88 -7.91
N TRP A 44 55.66 -0.14 -8.76
CA TRP A 44 56.79 -0.96 -9.21
C TRP A 44 57.74 -0.20 -10.15
N LYS A 45 57.24 0.76 -10.94
CA LYS A 45 58.05 1.52 -11.90
C LYS A 45 58.85 2.68 -11.29
N SER A 46 58.65 2.99 -10.01
CA SER A 46 59.12 4.25 -9.40
C SER A 46 60.10 4.07 -8.23
N ALA A 47 60.85 2.97 -8.13
CA ALA A 47 61.86 2.81 -7.07
C ALA A 47 63.25 3.30 -7.53
N PRO A 48 63.83 4.36 -6.92
CA PRO A 48 65.24 4.71 -7.07
C PRO A 48 66.09 4.09 -5.93
N ASP A 49 67.31 3.67 -6.27
CA ASP A 49 68.32 3.08 -5.37
C ASP A 49 68.70 3.98 -4.17
N PRO A 50 68.79 3.45 -2.94
CA PRO A 50 69.32 4.16 -1.78
C PRO A 50 70.78 3.74 -1.53
N ALA A 51 71.74 4.44 -2.14
CA ALA A 51 73.16 4.25 -1.83
C ALA A 51 73.91 5.59 -1.77
N ALA A 52 73.84 6.26 -0.61
CA ALA A 52 74.93 7.10 -0.09
C ALA A 52 74.58 7.58 1.33
N SER A 53 75.13 6.91 2.34
CA SER A 53 75.20 7.42 3.71
C SER A 53 76.49 6.94 4.34
N ALA A 54 77.42 7.87 4.62
CA ALA A 54 78.52 7.77 5.59
C ALA A 54 79.54 8.92 5.40
N PRO A 55 80.32 9.35 6.43
CA PRO A 55 80.08 9.32 7.88
C PRO A 55 80.70 10.60 8.57
N PRO A 56 81.13 10.65 9.87
CA PRO A 56 80.94 11.82 10.72
C PRO A 56 82.23 12.58 11.11
N THR A 57 82.00 13.82 11.54
CA THR A 57 82.66 14.65 12.56
C THR A 57 83.94 14.14 13.25
N LYS A 58 85.01 14.96 13.19
CA LYS A 58 86.09 15.03 14.20
C LYS A 58 86.12 16.42 14.83
N ALA A 59 86.10 16.46 16.16
CA ALA A 59 86.22 17.64 17.01
C ALA A 59 87.70 17.97 17.34
N PRO A 60 88.02 19.19 17.82
CA PRO A 60 89.27 19.90 17.55
C PRO A 60 90.28 19.95 18.71
N GLY A 61 91.55 20.24 18.39
CA GLY A 61 92.61 20.63 19.33
C GLY A 61 92.77 22.16 19.44
N PRO A 62 93.41 22.68 20.50
CA PRO A 62 93.35 24.09 20.88
C PRO A 62 94.36 24.94 20.10
N SER A 63 93.89 25.72 19.14
CA SER A 63 94.69 26.75 18.47
C SER A 63 94.22 28.14 18.92
N ALA A 64 95.21 28.96 19.29
CA ALA A 64 95.03 30.32 19.74
C ALA A 64 94.21 31.15 18.74
N LEU A 65 93.26 31.92 19.29
CA LEU A 65 92.34 32.79 18.57
C LEU A 65 93.12 33.88 17.83
N THR A 66 93.27 33.75 16.51
CA THR A 66 93.70 34.84 15.64
C THR A 66 92.57 35.85 15.48
N ALA A 67 92.89 37.14 15.30
CA ALA A 67 91.91 38.22 15.13
C ALA A 67 90.91 37.98 13.97
N GLU A 68 91.26 37.12 13.01
CA GLU A 68 90.38 36.63 11.94
C GLU A 68 89.30 35.65 12.42
N GLN A 69 89.59 34.81 13.42
CA GLN A 69 88.62 33.91 14.03
C GLN A 69 87.61 34.65 14.91
N LEU A 70 88.00 35.81 15.46
CA LEU A 70 87.09 36.69 16.19
C LEU A 70 86.08 37.37 15.25
N HIS A 71 86.42 37.59 13.97
CA HIS A 71 85.48 38.09 12.96
C HIS A 71 84.52 37.02 12.45
N ALA A 72 84.95 35.74 12.44
CA ALA A 72 84.10 34.58 12.17
C ALA A 72 83.15 34.22 13.32
N LEU A 73 83.32 34.84 14.50
CA LEU A 73 82.49 34.70 15.70
C LEU A 73 81.48 35.84 15.87
N LEU A 74 81.42 36.82 14.95
CA LEU A 74 80.26 37.69 14.89
C LEU A 74 79.08 36.86 14.38
N PRO A 75 78.00 36.68 15.16
CA PRO A 75 76.81 36.04 14.65
C PRO A 75 76.33 36.84 13.46
N ASP A 76 76.28 36.17 12.31
CA ASP A 76 75.79 36.73 11.06
C ASP A 76 74.40 37.32 11.31
N VAL A 77 74.32 38.66 11.29
CA VAL A 77 73.12 39.44 11.68
C VAL A 77 71.95 39.17 10.73
N ASP A 78 72.21 38.51 9.60
CA ASP A 78 71.21 38.04 8.66
C ASP A 78 70.49 36.75 9.10
N THR A 79 71.07 35.97 10.01
CA THR A 79 70.45 34.72 10.54
C THR A 79 69.17 34.96 11.37
N PRO A 80 69.08 35.90 12.33
CA PRO A 80 67.83 36.17 13.03
C PRO A 80 66.75 36.79 12.13
N ARG A 81 67.14 37.58 11.13
CA ARG A 81 66.19 38.13 10.13
C ARG A 81 65.59 37.04 9.25
N ALA A 82 66.42 36.11 8.77
CA ALA A 82 65.94 34.95 8.02
C ALA A 82 64.98 34.08 8.85
N HIS A 83 65.31 33.85 10.13
CA HIS A 83 64.44 33.08 11.04
C HIS A 83 63.09 33.78 11.29
N VAL A 84 63.09 35.11 11.50
CA VAL A 84 61.85 35.87 11.65
C VAL A 84 61.00 35.80 10.37
N ALA A 85 61.62 35.88 9.19
CA ALA A 85 60.90 35.73 7.92
C ALA A 85 60.27 34.33 7.77
N THR A 86 61.00 33.27 8.14
CA THR A 86 60.45 31.90 8.17
C THR A 86 59.29 31.77 9.14
N LEU A 87 59.40 32.30 10.36
CA LEU A 87 58.32 32.25 11.35
C LEU A 87 57.07 33.01 10.89
N LEU A 88 57.23 34.17 10.24
CA LEU A 88 56.10 34.92 9.67
C LEU A 88 55.40 34.12 8.56
N GLN A 89 56.18 33.41 7.75
CA GLN A 89 55.64 32.54 6.71
C GLN A 89 54.89 31.34 7.32
N ASP A 90 55.44 30.71 8.36
CA ASP A 90 54.81 29.61 9.08
C ASP A 90 53.49 30.07 9.72
N VAL A 91 53.46 31.24 10.37
CA VAL A 91 52.23 31.82 10.92
C VAL A 91 51.18 32.05 9.84
N ALA A 92 51.57 32.56 8.67
CA ALA A 92 50.65 32.74 7.55
C ALA A 92 50.11 31.41 7.02
N THR A 93 50.95 30.36 6.95
CA THR A 93 50.50 29.03 6.53
C THR A 93 49.54 28.39 7.55
N LEU A 94 49.81 28.58 8.84
CA LEU A 94 48.95 28.11 9.93
C LEU A 94 47.60 28.82 9.92
N ASP A 95 47.57 30.13 9.70
CA ASP A 95 46.33 30.90 9.60
C ASP A 95 45.49 30.45 8.40
N ALA A 96 46.12 30.26 7.23
CA ALA A 96 45.44 29.71 6.06
C ALA A 96 44.87 28.30 6.32
N HIS A 97 45.62 27.45 7.03
CA HIS A 97 45.16 26.12 7.41
C HIS A 97 44.00 26.17 8.42
N GLN A 98 44.04 27.07 9.41
CA GLN A 98 42.94 27.28 10.35
C GLN A 98 41.67 27.79 9.65
N GLN A 99 41.81 28.71 8.69
CA GLN A 99 40.69 29.19 7.89
C GLN A 99 40.08 28.04 7.06
N GLN A 100 40.92 27.21 6.44
CA GLN A 100 40.46 26.05 5.68
C GLN A 100 39.71 25.05 6.57
N LEU A 101 40.25 24.72 7.75
CA LEU A 101 39.58 23.84 8.72
C LEU A 101 38.24 24.40 9.18
N THR A 102 38.19 25.71 9.47
CA THR A 102 36.97 26.39 9.90
C THR A 102 35.89 26.30 8.81
N GLN A 103 36.26 26.53 7.54
CA GLN A 103 35.35 26.36 6.41
C GLN A 103 34.84 24.92 6.28
N HIS A 104 35.72 23.92 6.43
CA HIS A 104 35.31 22.51 6.42
C HIS A 104 34.35 22.17 7.56
N ILE A 105 34.60 22.68 8.77
CA ILE A 105 33.72 22.46 9.92
C ILE A 105 32.34 23.06 9.64
N HIS A 106 32.28 24.30 9.14
CA HIS A 106 31.00 24.94 8.79
C HIS A 106 30.24 24.19 7.71
N ALA A 107 30.91 23.79 6.61
CA ALA A 107 30.29 23.01 5.55
C ALA A 107 29.76 21.65 6.07
N THR A 108 30.54 20.97 6.92
CA THR A 108 30.13 19.70 7.53
C THR A 108 28.93 19.89 8.45
N GLN A 109 28.92 20.97 9.24
CA GLN A 109 27.83 21.28 10.15
C GLN A 109 26.52 21.55 9.39
N GLN A 110 26.59 22.30 8.28
CA GLN A 110 25.45 22.55 7.39
C GLN A 110 24.90 21.23 6.83
N TYR A 111 25.78 20.36 6.33
CA TYR A 111 25.38 19.05 5.82
C TYR A 111 24.69 18.17 6.87
N ILE A 112 25.21 18.17 8.11
CA ILE A 112 24.59 17.45 9.24
C ILE A 112 23.21 18.02 9.53
N ASP A 113 23.05 19.33 9.56
CA ASP A 113 21.78 19.98 9.88
C ASP A 113 20.74 19.76 8.79
N GLU A 114 21.11 19.81 7.51
CA GLU A 114 20.25 19.43 6.37
C GLU A 114 19.80 17.97 6.46
N THR A 115 20.73 17.06 6.76
CA THR A 115 20.45 15.63 6.92
C THR A 115 19.52 15.36 8.11
N ARG A 116 19.69 16.10 9.22
CA ARG A 116 18.79 16.00 10.38
C ARG A 116 17.39 16.50 10.05
N GLN A 117 17.28 17.59 9.30
CA GLN A 117 15.99 18.14 8.88
C GLN A 117 15.25 17.18 7.94
N SER A 118 15.95 16.58 6.97
CA SER A 118 15.34 15.60 6.07
C SER A 118 14.88 14.35 6.81
N LEU A 119 15.68 13.82 7.73
CA LEU A 119 15.29 12.67 8.56
C LEU A 119 14.08 12.99 9.45
N ALA A 120 14.06 14.17 10.06
CA ALA A 120 12.93 14.62 10.87
C ALA A 120 11.65 14.76 10.04
N ALA A 121 11.75 15.30 8.82
CA ALA A 121 10.64 15.40 7.88
C ALA A 121 10.10 14.01 7.46
N SER A 122 10.99 13.09 7.08
CA SER A 122 10.59 11.71 6.75
C SER A 122 9.95 10.99 7.94
N THR A 123 10.48 11.18 9.15
CA THR A 123 9.91 10.58 10.36
C THR A 123 8.52 11.12 10.67
N ARG A 124 8.31 12.44 10.54
CA ARG A 124 6.98 13.06 10.70
C ARG A 124 5.99 12.49 9.68
N HIS A 125 6.40 12.39 8.42
CA HIS A 125 5.55 11.85 7.37
C HIS A 125 5.18 10.37 7.62
N GLN A 126 6.14 9.55 8.08
CA GLN A 126 5.86 8.17 8.48
C GLN A 126 4.87 8.09 9.65
N ASN A 127 5.04 8.92 10.68
CA ASN A 127 4.15 8.94 11.83
C ASN A 127 2.74 9.41 11.47
N GLU A 128 2.63 10.41 10.59
CA GLU A 128 1.35 10.92 10.07
C GLU A 128 0.59 9.83 9.29
N LEU A 129 1.30 9.02 8.51
CA LEU A 129 0.72 7.88 7.79
C LEU A 129 0.47 6.65 8.69
N ALA A 130 1.17 6.53 9.82
CA ALA A 130 1.08 5.35 10.68
C ALA A 130 -0.26 5.24 11.41
N ALA A 131 -0.83 6.35 11.88
CA ALA A 131 -2.11 6.34 12.60
C ALA A 131 -3.28 5.90 11.68
N PRO A 132 -3.52 6.53 10.51
CA PRO A 132 -4.57 6.10 9.59
C PRO A 132 -4.38 4.65 9.10
N ARG A 133 -3.14 4.22 8.89
CA ARG A 133 -2.85 2.83 8.52
C ARG A 133 -3.26 1.84 9.60
N ARG A 134 -3.02 2.15 10.88
CA ARG A 134 -3.43 1.30 12.01
C ARG A 134 -4.95 1.23 12.12
N ASP A 135 -5.62 2.37 12.00
CA ASP A 135 -7.09 2.44 12.10
C ASP A 135 -7.73 1.61 10.98
N PHE A 136 -7.27 1.79 9.73
CA PHE A 136 -7.76 1.01 8.59
C PHE A 136 -7.46 -0.49 8.73
N GLN A 137 -6.30 -0.87 9.28
CA GLN A 137 -5.96 -2.26 9.55
C GLN A 137 -6.88 -2.88 10.60
N GLN A 138 -7.19 -2.15 11.67
CA GLN A 138 -8.12 -2.59 12.71
C GLN A 138 -9.52 -2.76 12.15
N GLU A 139 -9.99 -1.80 11.35
CA GLU A 139 -11.31 -1.87 10.72
C GLU A 139 -11.40 -3.08 9.78
N ARG A 140 -10.38 -3.32 8.94
CA ARG A 140 -10.33 -4.52 8.08
C ARG A 140 -10.38 -5.82 8.89
N GLN A 141 -9.66 -5.91 10.00
CA GLN A 141 -9.70 -7.10 10.86
C GLN A 141 -11.08 -7.31 11.48
N GLN A 142 -11.75 -6.25 11.92
CA GLN A 142 -13.11 -6.33 12.45
C GLN A 142 -14.10 -6.79 11.37
N TRP A 143 -14.02 -6.23 10.15
CA TRP A 143 -14.84 -6.66 9.03
C TRP A 143 -14.59 -8.13 8.66
N GLU A 144 -13.34 -8.57 8.65
CA GLU A 144 -12.99 -9.96 8.37
C GLU A 144 -13.53 -10.92 9.44
N GLN A 145 -13.44 -10.55 10.72
CA GLN A 145 -14.04 -11.32 11.82
C GLN A 145 -15.57 -11.40 11.69
N GLN A 146 -16.23 -10.29 11.37
CA GLN A 146 -17.68 -10.27 11.14
C GLN A 146 -18.08 -11.15 9.95
N GLN A 147 -17.35 -11.07 8.84
CA GLN A 147 -17.60 -11.94 7.69
C GLN A 147 -17.43 -13.41 8.06
N GLN A 148 -16.37 -13.78 8.78
CA GLN A 148 -16.16 -15.15 9.23
C GLN A 148 -17.29 -15.63 10.15
N ALA A 149 -17.74 -14.78 11.09
CA ALA A 149 -18.85 -15.10 11.98
C ALA A 149 -20.15 -15.36 11.20
N VAL A 150 -20.55 -14.44 10.32
CA VAL A 150 -21.77 -14.57 9.50
C VAL A 150 -21.70 -15.80 8.59
N THR A 151 -20.54 -16.04 7.96
CA THR A 151 -20.35 -17.21 7.10
C THR A 151 -20.43 -18.52 7.90
N GLY A 152 -19.91 -18.51 9.14
CA GLY A 152 -20.03 -19.62 10.07
C GLY A 152 -21.48 -19.89 10.48
N GLU A 153 -22.24 -18.85 10.82
CA GLU A 153 -23.68 -18.95 11.16
C GLU A 153 -24.50 -19.49 10.00
N LEU A 154 -24.27 -18.98 8.77
CA LEU A 154 -24.93 -19.46 7.57
C LEU A 154 -24.70 -20.96 7.37
N ARG A 155 -23.45 -21.41 7.52
CA ARG A 155 -23.09 -22.83 7.39
C ARG A 155 -23.78 -23.69 8.46
N GLN A 156 -23.84 -23.22 9.70
CA GLN A 156 -24.55 -23.92 10.77
C GLN A 156 -26.06 -24.05 10.49
N LEU A 157 -26.67 -23.00 9.95
CA LEU A 157 -28.08 -22.99 9.58
C LEU A 157 -28.36 -23.94 8.41
N GLU A 158 -27.51 -23.94 7.39
CA GLU A 158 -27.57 -24.89 6.27
C GLU A 158 -27.50 -26.34 6.76
N ASP A 159 -26.55 -26.65 7.65
CA ASP A 159 -26.42 -27.97 8.25
C ASP A 159 -27.64 -28.35 9.09
N ALA A 160 -28.23 -27.40 9.83
CA ALA A 160 -29.45 -27.61 10.59
C ALA A 160 -30.65 -27.93 9.68
N ILE A 161 -30.83 -27.17 8.60
CA ILE A 161 -31.87 -27.41 7.60
C ILE A 161 -31.67 -28.78 6.95
N ALA A 162 -30.44 -29.14 6.58
CA ALA A 162 -30.13 -30.44 5.98
C ALA A 162 -30.38 -31.61 6.95
N ARG A 163 -30.17 -31.44 8.25
CA ARG A 163 -30.53 -32.43 9.28
C ARG A 163 -32.04 -32.58 9.40
N LEU A 164 -32.78 -31.47 9.52
CA LEU A 164 -34.25 -31.47 9.60
C LEU A 164 -34.90 -32.11 8.38
N ARG A 165 -34.42 -31.81 7.17
CA ARG A 165 -34.90 -32.44 5.93
C ARG A 165 -34.68 -33.95 5.90
N ARG A 166 -33.56 -34.44 6.44
CA ARG A 166 -33.29 -35.89 6.55
C ARG A 166 -34.15 -36.59 7.60
N GLN A 167 -34.58 -35.88 8.63
CA GLN A 167 -35.40 -36.41 9.72
C GLN A 167 -36.91 -36.30 9.47
N ALA A 168 -37.34 -35.46 8.51
CA ALA A 168 -38.75 -35.28 8.20
C ALA A 168 -39.35 -36.59 7.65
N PRO A 169 -40.35 -37.19 8.32
CA PRO A 169 -41.04 -38.34 7.78
C PRO A 169 -41.76 -37.93 6.48
N PRO A 170 -41.87 -38.83 5.49
CA PRO A 170 -42.57 -38.53 4.24
C PRO A 170 -44.02 -38.10 4.57
N PRO A 171 -44.52 -37.01 3.96
CA PRO A 171 -45.85 -36.50 4.28
C PRO A 171 -46.88 -37.59 3.96
N THR A 172 -47.68 -37.94 4.96
CA THR A 172 -48.86 -38.80 4.75
C THR A 172 -49.91 -37.97 4.03
N VAL A 173 -49.95 -38.10 2.70
CA VAL A 173 -50.97 -37.45 1.88
C VAL A 173 -52.27 -38.20 2.08
N LEU A 174 -53.18 -37.61 2.85
CA LEU A 174 -54.56 -38.09 2.95
C LEU A 174 -55.28 -37.71 1.64
N VAL A 175 -55.36 -38.65 0.70
CA VAL A 175 -56.21 -38.50 -0.48
C VAL A 175 -57.65 -38.71 -0.03
N HIS A 176 -58.37 -37.61 0.18
CA HIS A 176 -59.82 -37.67 0.34
C HIS A 176 -60.44 -37.68 -1.05
N ASP A 177 -60.95 -38.84 -1.46
CA ASP A 177 -61.91 -38.89 -2.56
C ASP A 177 -63.20 -38.26 -2.03
N ALA A 178 -63.42 -36.99 -2.35
CA ALA A 178 -64.70 -36.35 -2.08
C ALA A 178 -65.77 -37.12 -2.87
N THR A 179 -66.55 -37.97 -2.21
CA THR A 179 -67.82 -38.47 -2.76
C THR A 179 -68.73 -37.27 -2.95
N PRO A 180 -68.98 -36.80 -4.18
CA PRO A 180 -69.84 -35.66 -4.39
C PRO A 180 -71.28 -36.10 -4.14
N ILE A 181 -71.89 -35.59 -3.06
CA ILE A 181 -73.33 -35.65 -2.85
C ILE A 181 -73.94 -34.48 -3.64
N ALA A 182 -73.91 -34.55 -4.97
CA ALA A 182 -74.53 -33.56 -5.83
C ALA A 182 -75.81 -34.17 -6.43
N HIS A 183 -76.97 -33.70 -5.97
CA HIS A 183 -78.23 -33.92 -6.63
C HIS A 183 -78.37 -32.87 -7.74
N SER A 184 -78.70 -33.28 -8.97
CA SER A 184 -78.98 -32.32 -10.04
C SER A 184 -80.27 -31.57 -9.67
N VAL A 185 -80.17 -30.26 -9.46
CA VAL A 185 -81.33 -29.39 -9.23
C VAL A 185 -81.55 -28.65 -10.54
N THR A 186 -82.73 -28.80 -11.12
CA THR A 186 -83.07 -28.26 -12.45
C THR A 186 -83.85 -26.93 -12.36
N ASP A 187 -84.08 -26.43 -11.14
CA ASP A 187 -84.88 -25.24 -10.86
C ASP A 187 -84.05 -24.11 -10.22
N ASN A 188 -84.58 -22.89 -10.36
CA ASN A 188 -84.06 -21.59 -9.95
C ASN A 188 -82.95 -21.62 -8.87
N GLU A 189 -81.70 -21.37 -9.30
CA GLU A 189 -80.51 -21.46 -8.45
C GLU A 189 -80.20 -20.12 -7.77
N THR A 190 -80.29 -20.10 -6.44
CA THR A 190 -79.91 -18.94 -5.64
C THR A 190 -78.41 -18.99 -5.32
N HIS A 191 -77.65 -18.00 -5.78
CA HIS A 191 -76.19 -17.98 -5.66
C HIS A 191 -75.73 -17.19 -4.42
N PHE A 192 -74.78 -17.75 -3.68
CA PHE A 192 -74.19 -17.12 -2.50
C PHE A 192 -72.67 -17.20 -2.53
N GLN A 193 -71.99 -16.12 -2.16
CA GLN A 193 -70.54 -16.10 -1.96
C GLN A 193 -70.20 -16.19 -0.48
N LEU A 194 -69.34 -17.15 -0.16
CA LEU A 194 -68.73 -17.32 1.15
C LEU A 194 -67.34 -16.71 1.12
N LEU A 195 -67.15 -15.57 1.79
CA LEU A 195 -65.85 -14.92 1.93
C LEU A 195 -65.65 -14.51 3.39
N HIS A 196 -64.53 -14.92 4.01
CA HIS A 196 -64.20 -14.61 5.41
C HIS A 196 -65.29 -14.99 6.44
N GLY A 197 -66.01 -16.09 6.20
CA GLY A 197 -67.06 -16.57 7.11
C GLY A 197 -68.37 -15.76 7.06
N ARG A 198 -68.53 -14.87 6.07
CA ARG A 198 -69.78 -14.15 5.79
C ARG A 198 -70.40 -14.69 4.50
N ILE A 199 -71.74 -14.75 4.47
CA ILE A 199 -72.53 -15.18 3.33
C ILE A 199 -73.12 -13.92 2.68
N ALA A 200 -72.81 -13.69 1.41
CA ALA A 200 -73.39 -12.63 0.60
C ALA A 200 -74.24 -13.24 -0.52
N PHE A 201 -75.46 -12.73 -0.70
CA PHE A 201 -76.33 -13.12 -1.81
C PHE A 201 -75.84 -12.46 -3.10
N ILE A 202 -75.73 -13.24 -4.18
CA ILE A 202 -75.37 -12.75 -5.50
C ILE A 202 -76.58 -12.91 -6.43
N PRO A 203 -77.23 -11.81 -6.85
CA PRO A 203 -78.29 -11.86 -7.86
C PRO A 203 -77.67 -12.08 -9.25
N MET A 204 -77.38 -13.34 -9.58
CA MET A 204 -76.73 -13.71 -10.86
C MET A 204 -77.59 -13.35 -12.07
N GLU A 205 -78.91 -13.48 -11.98
CA GLU A 205 -79.84 -13.17 -13.07
C GLU A 205 -79.79 -11.67 -13.41
N ASP A 206 -79.89 -10.81 -12.40
CA ASP A 206 -79.83 -9.35 -12.56
C ASP A 206 -78.45 -8.88 -13.07
N LEU A 207 -77.36 -9.53 -12.62
CA LEU A 207 -76.00 -9.27 -13.11
C LEU A 207 -75.85 -9.60 -14.60
N VAL A 208 -76.39 -10.73 -15.05
CA VAL A 208 -76.35 -11.15 -16.45
C VAL A 208 -77.21 -10.24 -17.31
N GLU A 209 -78.39 -9.83 -16.84
CA GLU A 209 -79.26 -8.91 -17.57
C GLU A 209 -78.61 -7.53 -17.74
N ARG A 210 -77.99 -7.01 -16.67
CA ARG A 210 -77.26 -5.74 -16.73
C ARG A 210 -76.04 -5.81 -17.63
N LEU A 211 -75.28 -6.92 -17.58
CA LEU A 211 -74.17 -7.20 -18.51
C LEU A 211 -74.68 -7.12 -19.96
N ARG A 212 -75.80 -7.78 -20.28
CA ARG A 212 -76.35 -7.80 -21.63
C ARG A 212 -76.75 -6.39 -22.12
N ASN A 213 -77.32 -5.57 -21.25
CA ASN A 213 -77.70 -4.20 -21.57
C ASN A 213 -76.49 -3.28 -21.77
N GLU A 214 -75.46 -3.37 -20.92
CA GLU A 214 -74.23 -2.60 -21.08
C GLU A 214 -73.41 -3.02 -22.31
N PHE A 215 -73.41 -4.33 -22.63
CA PHE A 215 -72.77 -4.84 -23.84
C PHE A 215 -73.42 -4.30 -25.12
N ALA A 216 -74.74 -4.08 -25.16
CA ALA A 216 -75.39 -3.52 -26.34
C ALA A 216 -74.92 -2.08 -26.64
N GLU A 217 -74.73 -1.25 -25.61
CA GLU A 217 -74.19 0.10 -25.77
C GLU A 217 -72.68 0.12 -26.05
N LYS A 218 -71.91 -0.75 -25.37
CA LYS A 218 -70.45 -0.82 -25.47
C LYS A 218 -69.97 -1.54 -26.75
N ALA A 219 -70.76 -2.46 -27.33
CA ALA A 219 -70.44 -3.15 -28.59
C ALA A 219 -70.30 -2.18 -29.79
N ARG A 220 -71.05 -1.07 -29.82
CA ARG A 220 -70.88 -0.01 -30.84
C ARG A 220 -69.54 0.72 -30.71
N ARG A 221 -68.95 0.78 -29.52
CA ARG A 221 -67.63 1.39 -29.26
C ARG A 221 -66.46 0.42 -29.52
N LEU A 222 -66.72 -0.89 -29.44
CA LEU A 222 -65.75 -1.97 -29.61
C LEU A 222 -65.40 -2.32 -31.06
N GLN A 223 -66.10 -1.77 -32.07
CA GLN A 223 -65.74 -1.98 -33.49
C GLN A 223 -64.35 -1.44 -33.85
N ASN A 224 -63.73 -0.61 -33.00
CA ASN A 224 -62.44 0.02 -33.24
C ASN A 224 -61.31 -0.48 -32.30
N ALA A 225 -61.54 -1.50 -31.47
CA ALA A 225 -60.51 -2.03 -30.55
C ALA A 225 -60.56 -3.57 -30.47
N ASP A 226 -59.41 -4.23 -30.69
CA ASP A 226 -59.29 -5.70 -30.71
C ASP A 226 -59.40 -6.38 -29.31
N HIS A 227 -59.35 -5.61 -28.22
CA HIS A 227 -59.56 -6.16 -26.88
C HIS A 227 -60.10 -5.12 -25.89
N TYR A 228 -61.12 -5.48 -25.10
CA TYR A 228 -61.70 -4.64 -24.05
C TYR A 228 -62.04 -5.50 -22.83
N ALA A 229 -61.52 -5.10 -21.67
CA ALA A 229 -61.83 -5.70 -20.38
C ALA A 229 -62.40 -4.61 -19.48
N ASP A 230 -63.60 -4.82 -18.94
CA ASP A 230 -64.30 -3.88 -18.07
C ASP A 230 -64.92 -4.64 -16.89
N SER A 231 -65.04 -3.97 -15.76
CA SER A 231 -65.56 -4.55 -14.51
C SER A 231 -66.91 -3.94 -14.19
N ILE A 232 -67.93 -4.78 -14.05
CA ILE A 232 -69.26 -4.32 -13.61
C ILE A 232 -69.25 -4.22 -12.08
N GLY A 233 -69.65 -3.06 -11.58
CA GLY A 233 -69.78 -2.80 -10.15
C GLY A 233 -71.00 -3.48 -9.51
N PRO A 234 -71.03 -3.63 -8.18
CA PRO A 234 -72.10 -4.29 -7.45
C PRO A 234 -73.46 -3.60 -7.67
N ILE A 235 -74.54 -4.39 -7.71
CA ILE A 235 -75.91 -3.90 -7.94
C ILE A 235 -76.48 -3.26 -6.67
N GLU A 236 -76.10 -3.75 -5.50
CA GLU A 236 -76.35 -3.14 -4.20
C GLU A 236 -75.01 -3.02 -3.47
N GLY A 237 -74.65 -1.82 -3.04
CA GLY A 237 -73.41 -1.54 -2.31
C GLY A 237 -73.49 -1.95 -0.85
#